data_AF-A0A929GCF7-F1
#
_entry.id   AF-A0A929GCF7-F1
#
_cell.length_a   1.000
_cell.length_b   1.000
_cell.length_c   1.000
_cell.angle_alpha   90.00
_cell.angle_beta   90.00
_cell.angle_gamma   90.00
#
_symmetry.space_group_name_H-M   'P 1'
#
loop_
_entity.id
_entity.type
_entity.pdbx_description
1 polymer ?
#
loop_
_entity_poly.entity_id
_entity_poly.type
_entity_poly.pdbx_seq_one_letter_code
_entity_poly.pdbx_strand_id
1 'polypeptide(L)'
;MDTLNNLIANFSADTLKQFFRQKISTFKPEEEDYEYLFEDNENITDNYEDIVKIGEADLINSDDLLVITAKTLAPLTNRTGKKRQFEIAKKILKEENKDAAFFIFYGDNGNFRFSLIRVNFLGAKKDFTDFKRYTYFVSREFTNKTFKSQISKADFNDLGSIQEAFSVEPITKQFYEKLQYWYFWAIDNVEFPDDAEEEPNGREVAIIRLITRLMFIWFMKVRGLIPGKLFDEEKTSEILKDFSPDHSTYYKAILQNLFFATLNTKQKERKFRSEKRGAKGYNPDFGNHNVYRYHNLFKDNKLLNTLFSKIPFLNGGLFECLDYKPTGKEKDEKKYIDGFTATKKHQPTIPNFLFFSEIQKVDISSFFGTTDKLYEVQGLINLLNSYNFTIDENEPDDIE
;
A
#
# COMPACT_ATOMS: atom_id res chain seq x y z
N MET A 1 -2.65 -26.79 -15.48
CA MET A 1 -2.38 -25.35 -15.32
C MET A 1 -3.24 -24.89 -14.16
N ASP A 2 -2.72 -24.13 -13.20
CA ASP A 2 -3.51 -23.54 -12.11
C ASP A 2 -4.73 -22.80 -12.70
N THR A 3 -5.95 -23.01 -12.19
CA THR A 3 -7.20 -22.53 -12.81
C THR A 3 -7.24 -21.00 -12.90
N LEU A 4 -6.62 -20.32 -11.95
CA LEU A 4 -6.45 -18.86 -11.98
C LEU A 4 -5.56 -18.43 -13.15
N ASN A 5 -4.44 -19.13 -13.38
CA ASN A 5 -3.58 -18.84 -14.51
C ASN A 5 -4.26 -19.17 -15.85
N ASN A 6 -5.08 -20.23 -15.89
CA ASN A 6 -5.90 -20.54 -17.07
C ASN A 6 -6.96 -19.47 -17.32
N LEU A 7 -7.65 -18.98 -16.28
CA LEU A 7 -8.63 -17.89 -16.37
C LEU A 7 -8.00 -16.63 -16.97
N ILE A 8 -6.79 -16.26 -16.52
CA ILE A 8 -6.05 -15.10 -17.04
C ILE A 8 -5.66 -15.31 -18.50
N ALA A 9 -5.15 -16.50 -18.84
CA ALA A 9 -4.65 -16.80 -20.17
C ALA A 9 -5.73 -17.09 -21.21
N ASN A 10 -6.92 -17.54 -20.80
CA ASN A 10 -7.99 -18.04 -21.66
C ASN A 10 -9.37 -17.67 -21.08
N PHE A 11 -9.59 -16.38 -20.81
CA PHE A 11 -10.87 -15.92 -20.26
C PHE A 11 -12.07 -16.34 -21.13
N SER A 12 -13.09 -16.93 -20.49
CA SER A 12 -14.40 -17.29 -21.03
C SER A 12 -15.35 -17.54 -19.86
N ALA A 13 -16.67 -17.56 -20.10
CA ALA A 13 -17.65 -17.95 -19.09
C ALA A 13 -17.34 -19.34 -18.48
N ASP A 14 -16.88 -20.29 -19.31
CA ASP A 14 -16.54 -21.64 -18.86
C ASP A 14 -15.31 -21.70 -17.97
N THR A 15 -14.22 -20.99 -18.33
CA THR A 15 -13.02 -20.93 -17.49
C THR A 15 -13.30 -20.18 -16.18
N LEU A 16 -14.22 -19.21 -16.20
CA LEU A 16 -14.68 -18.52 -15.00
C LEU A 16 -15.52 -19.43 -14.08
N LYS A 17 -16.48 -20.19 -14.62
CA LYS A 17 -17.23 -21.21 -13.86
C LYS A 17 -16.30 -22.26 -13.26
N GLN A 18 -15.30 -22.73 -14.01
CA GLN A 18 -14.29 -23.67 -13.50
C GLN A 18 -13.49 -23.09 -12.33
N PHE A 19 -13.08 -21.83 -12.45
CA PHE A 19 -12.40 -21.11 -11.38
C PHE A 19 -13.26 -21.04 -10.11
N PHE A 20 -14.53 -20.61 -10.23
CA PHE A 20 -15.43 -20.51 -9.07
C PHE A 20 -15.79 -21.87 -8.46
N ARG A 21 -16.05 -22.91 -9.27
CA ARG A 21 -16.27 -24.28 -8.78
C ARG A 21 -15.11 -24.79 -7.92
N GLN A 22 -13.88 -24.38 -8.21
CA GLN A 22 -12.74 -24.78 -7.40
C GLN A 22 -12.60 -23.92 -6.13
N LYS A 23 -12.93 -22.63 -6.21
CA LYS A 23 -12.68 -21.66 -5.14
C LYS A 23 -13.80 -21.61 -4.10
N ILE A 24 -15.04 -21.83 -4.50
CA ILE A 24 -16.22 -21.76 -3.66
C ILE A 24 -16.85 -23.15 -3.61
N SER A 25 -16.95 -23.73 -2.42
CA SER A 25 -17.43 -25.11 -2.22
C SER A 25 -18.91 -25.29 -2.57
N THR A 26 -19.71 -24.24 -2.41
CA THR A 26 -21.17 -24.22 -2.61
C THR A 26 -21.58 -23.67 -3.97
N PHE A 27 -20.64 -23.33 -4.86
CA PHE A 27 -20.95 -22.69 -6.12
C PHE A 27 -21.78 -23.58 -7.05
N LYS A 28 -22.93 -23.07 -7.45
CA LYS A 28 -23.89 -23.68 -8.36
C LYS A 28 -23.89 -22.89 -9.66
N PRO A 29 -23.34 -23.47 -10.74
CA PRO A 29 -23.46 -22.90 -12.08
C PRO A 29 -24.92 -22.93 -12.52
N GLU A 30 -25.41 -21.78 -12.92
CA GLU A 30 -26.77 -21.55 -13.40
C GLU A 30 -26.69 -20.40 -14.39
N GLU A 31 -27.35 -20.55 -15.54
CA GLU A 31 -27.38 -19.52 -16.57
C GLU A 31 -28.74 -18.84 -16.60
N GLU A 32 -28.72 -17.51 -16.50
CA GLU A 32 -29.92 -16.68 -16.60
C GLU A 32 -29.57 -15.35 -17.28
N ASP A 33 -30.42 -14.95 -18.23
CA ASP A 33 -30.27 -13.72 -19.01
C ASP A 33 -30.91 -12.54 -18.26
N TYR A 34 -30.17 -11.45 -18.12
CA TYR A 34 -30.62 -10.21 -17.48
C TYR A 34 -30.65 -9.01 -18.44
N GLU A 35 -30.45 -9.21 -19.73
CA GLU A 35 -30.45 -8.13 -20.72
C GLU A 35 -31.81 -7.42 -20.78
N TYR A 36 -32.90 -8.17 -20.54
CA TYR A 36 -34.27 -7.64 -20.43
C TYR A 36 -34.41 -6.52 -19.38
N LEU A 37 -33.56 -6.50 -18.34
CA LEU A 37 -33.57 -5.43 -17.34
C LEU A 37 -33.08 -4.10 -17.90
N PHE A 38 -32.43 -4.07 -19.06
CA PHE A 38 -31.75 -2.87 -19.56
C PHE A 38 -32.24 -2.39 -20.93
N GLU A 39 -33.28 -3.01 -21.50
CA GLU A 39 -33.83 -2.68 -22.83
C GLU A 39 -34.12 -1.18 -23.02
N ASP A 40 -34.66 -0.52 -21.99
CA ASP A 40 -34.98 0.92 -22.03
C ASP A 40 -33.80 1.84 -21.67
N ASN A 41 -32.58 1.32 -21.55
CA ASN A 41 -31.40 2.07 -21.12
C ASN A 41 -30.31 2.06 -22.21
N GLU A 42 -30.45 2.95 -23.18
CA GLU A 42 -29.53 3.13 -24.32
C GLU A 42 -28.06 3.23 -23.87
N ASN A 43 -27.80 3.93 -22.76
CA ASN A 43 -26.44 4.06 -22.22
C ASN A 43 -25.82 2.72 -21.75
N ILE A 44 -26.63 1.70 -21.45
CA ILE A 44 -26.17 0.33 -21.19
C ILE A 44 -26.15 -0.48 -22.49
N THR A 45 -27.24 -0.53 -23.25
CA THR A 45 -27.36 -1.38 -24.46
C THR A 45 -26.39 -0.98 -25.57
N ASP A 46 -26.00 0.29 -25.66
CA ASP A 46 -25.00 0.77 -26.63
C ASP A 46 -23.57 0.36 -26.25
N ASN A 47 -23.35 -0.14 -25.03
CA ASN A 47 -22.02 -0.38 -24.47
C ASN A 47 -21.80 -1.83 -24.02
N TYR A 48 -22.86 -2.57 -23.74
CA TYR A 48 -22.82 -3.91 -23.18
C TYR A 48 -23.87 -4.80 -23.82
N GLU A 49 -23.51 -6.07 -24.01
CA GLU A 49 -24.39 -7.15 -24.44
C GLU A 49 -24.10 -8.40 -23.59
N ASP A 50 -24.87 -9.47 -23.77
CA ASP A 50 -24.65 -10.77 -23.11
C ASP A 50 -24.57 -10.63 -21.57
N ILE A 51 -25.52 -9.91 -20.96
CA ILE A 51 -25.59 -9.70 -19.51
C ILE A 51 -26.21 -10.95 -18.86
N VAL A 52 -25.36 -11.85 -18.35
CA VAL A 52 -25.76 -13.21 -17.97
C VAL A 52 -25.24 -13.56 -16.57
N LYS A 53 -26.12 -14.07 -15.70
CA LYS A 53 -25.70 -14.82 -14.50
C LYS A 53 -25.15 -16.15 -14.94
N ILE A 54 -23.99 -16.53 -14.41
CA ILE A 54 -23.32 -17.80 -14.73
C ILE A 54 -23.24 -18.73 -13.52
N GLY A 55 -23.73 -18.29 -12.37
CA GLY A 55 -23.93 -19.08 -11.17
C GLY A 55 -24.11 -18.26 -9.92
N GLU A 56 -24.31 -18.96 -8.82
CA GLU A 56 -24.50 -18.40 -7.48
C GLU A 56 -23.86 -19.28 -6.42
N ALA A 57 -23.70 -18.76 -5.21
CA ALA A 57 -23.18 -19.50 -4.07
C ALA A 57 -23.73 -19.00 -2.73
N ASP A 58 -23.84 -19.93 -1.80
CA ASP A 58 -24.11 -19.66 -0.38
C ASP A 58 -22.78 -19.63 0.38
N LEU A 59 -22.45 -18.53 1.02
CA LEU A 59 -21.19 -18.35 1.76
C LEU A 59 -21.40 -18.60 3.27
N ILE A 60 -20.31 -18.53 4.02
CA ILE A 60 -20.34 -18.58 5.48
C ILE A 60 -21.21 -17.41 6.00
N ASN A 61 -21.84 -17.58 7.17
CA ASN A 61 -22.76 -16.61 7.80
C ASN A 61 -24.08 -16.36 7.06
N SER A 62 -24.43 -17.21 6.10
CA SER A 62 -25.64 -17.06 5.26
C SER A 62 -25.59 -15.86 4.31
N ASP A 63 -24.39 -15.32 4.06
CA ASP A 63 -24.18 -14.36 2.98
C ASP A 63 -24.40 -15.08 1.64
N ASP A 64 -25.08 -14.45 0.67
CA ASP A 64 -25.25 -15.02 -0.66
C ASP A 64 -24.60 -14.18 -1.78
N LEU A 65 -24.17 -14.90 -2.82
CA LEU A 65 -23.28 -14.37 -3.85
C LEU A 65 -23.77 -14.76 -5.24
N LEU A 66 -23.84 -13.78 -6.14
CA LEU A 66 -24.02 -14.02 -7.58
C LEU A 66 -22.70 -13.91 -8.35
N VAL A 67 -22.64 -14.57 -9.50
CA VAL A 67 -21.59 -14.36 -10.48
C VAL A 67 -22.23 -14.00 -11.80
N ILE A 68 -21.95 -12.79 -12.28
CA ILE A 68 -22.54 -12.23 -13.49
C ILE A 68 -21.43 -11.81 -14.44
N THR A 69 -21.64 -12.08 -15.72
CA THR A 69 -20.78 -11.64 -16.81
C THR A 69 -21.53 -10.68 -17.72
N ALA A 70 -20.82 -9.73 -18.32
CA ALA A 70 -21.36 -8.89 -19.38
C ALA A 70 -20.26 -8.59 -20.40
N LYS A 71 -20.57 -8.73 -21.68
CA LYS A 71 -19.65 -8.42 -22.76
C LYS A 71 -19.64 -6.92 -23.02
N THR A 72 -18.46 -6.35 -23.25
CA THR A 72 -18.31 -4.93 -23.56
C THR A 72 -18.18 -4.73 -25.06
N LEU A 73 -19.00 -3.85 -25.63
CA LEU A 73 -18.97 -3.50 -27.06
C LEU A 73 -17.80 -2.55 -27.40
N ALA A 74 -17.37 -1.75 -26.42
CA ALA A 74 -16.19 -0.90 -26.53
C ALA A 74 -14.95 -1.57 -25.88
N PRO A 75 -13.73 -1.23 -26.32
CA PRO A 75 -12.51 -1.75 -25.70
C PRO A 75 -12.47 -1.51 -24.19
N LEU A 76 -12.32 -2.59 -23.43
CA LEU A 76 -12.17 -2.54 -21.98
C LEU A 76 -10.76 -2.07 -21.60
N THR A 77 -10.68 -0.93 -20.90
CA THR A 77 -9.41 -0.40 -20.36
C THR A 77 -9.39 -0.50 -18.82
N ASN A 78 -8.36 -0.01 -18.16
CA ASN A 78 -8.32 0.13 -16.70
C ASN A 78 -9.22 1.27 -16.16
N ARG A 79 -9.54 2.28 -16.98
CA ARG A 79 -10.18 3.54 -16.56
C ARG A 79 -11.66 3.68 -16.95
N THR A 80 -12.08 3.14 -18.10
CA THR A 80 -13.40 3.47 -18.69
C THR A 80 -14.53 2.55 -18.21
N GLY A 81 -15.77 3.05 -18.25
CA GLY A 81 -16.98 2.23 -18.08
C GLY A 81 -17.34 1.82 -16.65
N LYS A 82 -16.47 2.03 -15.65
CA LYS A 82 -16.69 1.60 -14.24
C LYS A 82 -18.05 2.03 -13.67
N LYS A 83 -18.49 3.26 -13.96
CA LYS A 83 -19.80 3.76 -13.52
C LYS A 83 -20.97 2.99 -14.15
N ARG A 84 -20.95 2.76 -15.48
CA ARG A 84 -22.00 2.00 -16.18
C ARG A 84 -22.07 0.56 -15.67
N GLN A 85 -20.91 -0.05 -15.50
CA GLN A 85 -20.74 -1.39 -14.96
C GLN A 85 -21.33 -1.53 -13.55
N PHE A 86 -21.10 -0.53 -12.71
CA PHE A 86 -21.70 -0.48 -11.39
C PHE A 86 -23.23 -0.35 -11.43
N GLU A 87 -23.78 0.44 -12.35
CA GLU A 87 -25.24 0.56 -12.50
C GLU A 87 -25.89 -0.76 -12.92
N ILE A 88 -25.30 -1.49 -13.88
CA ILE A 88 -25.74 -2.85 -14.26
C ILE A 88 -25.76 -3.72 -13.02
N ALA A 89 -24.64 -3.72 -12.31
CA ALA A 89 -24.44 -4.59 -11.19
C ALA A 89 -25.41 -4.34 -10.03
N LYS A 90 -25.59 -3.06 -9.70
CA LYS A 90 -26.51 -2.60 -8.67
C LYS A 90 -27.96 -2.91 -9.03
N LYS A 91 -28.34 -2.89 -10.31
CA LYS A 91 -29.69 -3.22 -10.74
C LYS A 91 -29.99 -4.70 -10.52
N ILE A 92 -29.11 -5.60 -10.97
CA ILE A 92 -29.31 -7.05 -10.84
C ILE A 92 -29.26 -7.49 -9.37
N LEU A 93 -28.30 -6.98 -8.58
CA LEU A 93 -28.24 -7.28 -7.13
C LEU A 93 -29.52 -6.91 -6.37
N LYS A 94 -30.19 -5.83 -6.79
CA LYS A 94 -31.47 -5.41 -6.19
C LYS A 94 -32.62 -6.32 -6.59
N GLU A 95 -32.65 -6.75 -7.85
CA GLU A 95 -33.67 -7.66 -8.38
C GLU A 95 -33.62 -9.01 -7.64
N GLU A 96 -32.41 -9.56 -7.50
CA GLU A 96 -32.16 -10.86 -6.88
C GLU A 96 -32.18 -10.82 -5.34
N ASN A 97 -32.14 -9.61 -4.75
CA ASN A 97 -32.04 -9.39 -3.30
C ASN A 97 -30.89 -10.18 -2.63
N LYS A 98 -29.71 -10.11 -3.24
CA LYS A 98 -28.48 -10.79 -2.79
C LYS A 98 -27.53 -9.86 -2.02
N ASP A 99 -26.69 -10.43 -1.17
CA ASP A 99 -25.73 -9.70 -0.32
C ASP A 99 -24.51 -9.21 -1.09
N ALA A 100 -24.04 -9.99 -2.06
CA ALA A 100 -22.90 -9.64 -2.89
C ALA A 100 -22.96 -10.25 -4.28
N ALA A 101 -22.13 -9.72 -5.19
CA ALA A 101 -21.94 -10.30 -6.50
C ALA A 101 -20.55 -10.01 -7.05
N PHE A 102 -20.02 -10.99 -7.76
CA PHE A 102 -18.94 -10.78 -8.70
C PHE A 102 -19.52 -10.35 -10.04
N PHE A 103 -19.01 -9.23 -10.55
CA PHE A 103 -19.32 -8.74 -11.89
C PHE A 103 -18.08 -8.74 -12.76
N ILE A 104 -18.15 -9.51 -13.84
CA ILE A 104 -17.04 -9.69 -14.76
C ILE A 104 -17.41 -9.10 -16.11
N PHE A 105 -16.75 -7.99 -16.46
CA PHE A 105 -16.89 -7.37 -17.77
C PHE A 105 -15.75 -7.79 -18.66
N TYR A 106 -16.03 -8.18 -19.90
CA TYR A 106 -15.00 -8.72 -20.78
C TYR A 106 -15.16 -8.22 -22.22
N GLY A 107 -14.04 -8.06 -22.92
CA GLY A 107 -14.01 -7.70 -24.33
C GLY A 107 -13.42 -8.80 -25.21
N ASP A 108 -13.44 -8.60 -26.52
CA ASP A 108 -13.03 -9.61 -27.51
C ASP A 108 -11.52 -9.95 -27.46
N ASN A 109 -10.70 -9.06 -26.90
CA ASN A 109 -9.25 -9.29 -26.75
C ASN A 109 -8.89 -10.21 -25.57
N GLY A 110 -9.87 -10.72 -24.83
CA GLY A 110 -9.67 -11.59 -23.68
C GLY A 110 -9.23 -10.87 -22.40
N ASN A 111 -9.23 -9.53 -22.41
CA ASN A 111 -9.12 -8.74 -21.19
C ASN A 111 -10.46 -8.74 -20.45
N PHE A 112 -10.40 -8.75 -19.13
CA PHE A 112 -11.59 -8.68 -18.31
C PHE A 112 -11.36 -7.84 -17.07
N ARG A 113 -12.45 -7.28 -16.56
CA ARG A 113 -12.50 -6.57 -15.30
C ARG A 113 -13.27 -7.41 -14.32
N PHE A 114 -12.60 -7.83 -13.26
CA PHE A 114 -13.14 -8.67 -12.20
C PHE A 114 -13.49 -7.77 -11.02
N SER A 115 -14.77 -7.59 -10.73
CA SER A 115 -15.23 -6.66 -9.69
C SER A 115 -16.08 -7.36 -8.63
N LEU A 116 -16.03 -6.88 -7.40
CA LEU A 116 -16.90 -7.29 -6.30
C LEU A 116 -17.79 -6.12 -5.90
N ILE A 117 -19.09 -6.36 -5.78
CA ILE A 117 -20.05 -5.41 -5.21
C ILE A 117 -20.79 -6.08 -4.07
N ARG A 118 -20.82 -5.43 -2.90
CA ARG A 118 -21.50 -5.89 -1.70
C ARG A 118 -22.52 -4.86 -1.24
N VAL A 119 -23.65 -5.33 -0.71
CA VAL A 119 -24.66 -4.51 -0.05
C VAL A 119 -24.22 -4.22 1.39
N ASN A 120 -24.16 -2.93 1.73
CA ASN A 120 -23.91 -2.45 3.08
C ASN A 120 -25.25 -2.11 3.75
N PHE A 121 -25.53 -2.73 4.89
CA PHE A 121 -26.74 -2.45 5.67
C PHE A 121 -26.43 -1.39 6.73
N LEU A 122 -26.92 -0.15 6.53
CA LEU A 122 -26.90 0.93 7.52
C LEU A 122 -28.31 1.14 8.06
N GLY A 123 -28.73 0.25 8.97
CA GLY A 123 -30.12 0.22 9.47
C GLY A 123 -31.11 -0.14 8.35
N ALA A 124 -32.13 0.70 8.13
CA ALA A 124 -33.12 0.48 7.05
C ALA A 124 -32.63 0.93 5.66
N LYS A 125 -31.46 1.58 5.56
CA LYS A 125 -30.89 2.02 4.28
C LYS A 125 -29.89 0.98 3.76
N LYS A 126 -30.10 0.52 2.53
CA LYS A 126 -29.12 -0.26 1.76
C LYS A 126 -28.20 0.70 0.99
N ASP A 127 -26.90 0.59 1.23
CA ASP A 127 -25.87 1.20 0.38
C ASP A 127 -25.01 0.10 -0.25
N PHE A 128 -24.07 0.44 -1.13
CA PHE A 128 -23.22 -0.53 -1.82
C PHE A 128 -21.74 -0.19 -1.64
N THR A 129 -20.85 -1.17 -1.78
CA THR A 129 -19.41 -0.91 -1.83
C THR A 129 -19.02 0.02 -2.99
N ASP A 130 -17.99 0.83 -2.77
CA ASP A 130 -17.49 1.78 -3.77
C ASP A 130 -16.95 1.04 -4.99
N PHE A 131 -17.61 1.22 -6.13
CA PHE A 131 -17.28 0.56 -7.40
C PHE A 131 -15.88 0.89 -7.93
N LYS A 132 -15.25 1.97 -7.45
CA LYS A 132 -13.88 2.30 -7.84
C LYS A 132 -12.84 1.44 -7.12
N ARG A 133 -13.19 0.87 -5.96
CA ARG A 133 -12.23 0.25 -5.03
C ARG A 133 -12.12 -1.26 -5.18
N TYR A 134 -13.23 -1.93 -5.46
CA TYR A 134 -13.31 -3.39 -5.44
C TYR A 134 -13.24 -3.98 -6.86
N THR A 135 -12.21 -3.63 -7.63
CA THR A 135 -12.11 -4.05 -9.04
C THR A 135 -10.66 -4.27 -9.49
N TYR A 136 -10.45 -5.33 -10.25
CA TYR A 136 -9.18 -5.64 -10.92
C TYR A 136 -9.38 -5.61 -12.43
N PHE A 137 -8.50 -4.89 -13.13
CA PHE A 137 -8.35 -5.06 -14.58
C PHE A 137 -7.28 -6.13 -14.86
N VAL A 138 -7.63 -7.12 -15.66
CA VAL A 138 -6.78 -8.28 -15.96
C VAL A 138 -6.55 -8.34 -17.46
N SER A 139 -5.27 -8.33 -17.84
CA SER A 139 -4.83 -8.43 -19.23
C SER A 139 -3.69 -9.44 -19.35
N ARG A 140 -3.67 -10.20 -20.44
CA ARG A 140 -2.59 -11.16 -20.75
C ARG A 140 -1.24 -10.47 -20.98
N GLU A 141 -1.28 -9.18 -21.32
CA GLU A 141 -0.10 -8.34 -21.53
C GLU A 141 0.56 -7.95 -20.20
N PHE A 142 -0.16 -8.08 -19.08
CA PHE A 142 0.33 -7.69 -17.75
C PHE A 142 0.72 -8.90 -16.89
N THR A 143 1.54 -8.64 -15.87
CA THR A 143 1.96 -9.70 -14.94
C THR A 143 0.82 -10.17 -14.03
N ASN A 144 -0.17 -9.30 -13.79
CA ASN A 144 -1.34 -9.50 -12.92
C ASN A 144 -0.95 -9.94 -11.49
N LYS A 145 0.19 -9.47 -10.97
CA LYS A 145 0.75 -9.95 -9.68
C LYS A 145 -0.19 -9.72 -8.51
N THR A 146 -0.79 -8.53 -8.41
CA THR A 146 -1.71 -8.19 -7.31
C THR A 146 -2.95 -9.05 -7.36
N PHE A 147 -3.64 -9.10 -8.52
CA PHE A 147 -4.77 -10.00 -8.74
C PHE A 147 -4.41 -11.45 -8.38
N LYS A 148 -3.31 -11.99 -8.92
CA LYS A 148 -2.85 -13.35 -8.59
C LYS A 148 -2.61 -13.54 -7.10
N SER A 149 -1.90 -12.62 -6.44
CA SER A 149 -1.58 -12.72 -5.01
C SER A 149 -2.83 -12.66 -4.13
N GLN A 150 -3.73 -11.72 -4.40
CA GLN A 150 -4.91 -11.51 -3.56
C GLN A 150 -5.94 -12.63 -3.77
N ILE A 151 -6.25 -12.95 -5.03
CA ILE A 151 -7.23 -13.98 -5.37
C ILE A 151 -6.75 -15.40 -5.03
N SER A 152 -5.44 -15.65 -5.05
CA SER A 152 -4.91 -16.95 -4.62
C SER A 152 -5.02 -17.18 -3.11
N LYS A 153 -4.81 -16.13 -2.30
CA LYS A 153 -4.81 -16.20 -0.83
C LYS A 153 -6.20 -16.11 -0.20
N ALA A 154 -7.15 -15.45 -0.86
CA ALA A 154 -8.49 -15.27 -0.32
C ALA A 154 -9.23 -16.60 -0.14
N ASP A 155 -9.97 -16.72 0.96
CA ASP A 155 -10.97 -17.76 1.13
C ASP A 155 -12.27 -17.28 0.48
N PHE A 156 -12.66 -17.95 -0.60
CA PHE A 156 -13.84 -17.61 -1.37
C PHE A 156 -15.15 -18.14 -0.75
N ASN A 157 -15.09 -18.81 0.40
CA ASN A 157 -16.28 -19.20 1.17
C ASN A 157 -16.64 -18.14 2.23
N ASP A 158 -15.80 -17.12 2.46
CA ASP A 158 -16.04 -16.03 3.41
C ASP A 158 -16.10 -14.68 2.70
N LEU A 159 -17.24 -14.00 2.80
CA LEU A 159 -17.42 -12.68 2.18
C LEU A 159 -16.45 -11.63 2.76
N GLY A 160 -16.06 -11.76 4.02
CA GLY A 160 -15.05 -10.90 4.66
C GLY A 160 -13.68 -11.04 3.98
N SER A 161 -13.18 -12.28 3.85
CA SER A 161 -11.93 -12.59 3.16
C SER A 161 -11.96 -12.16 1.68
N ILE A 162 -13.08 -12.37 0.97
CA ILE A 162 -13.26 -11.88 -0.40
C ILE A 162 -13.15 -10.35 -0.41
N GLN A 163 -13.87 -9.64 0.46
CA GLN A 163 -13.84 -8.19 0.48
C GLN A 163 -12.44 -7.63 0.75
N GLU A 164 -11.70 -8.22 1.70
CA GLU A 164 -10.31 -7.84 1.98
C GLU A 164 -9.43 -8.01 0.75
N ALA A 165 -9.56 -9.13 0.03
CA ALA A 165 -8.81 -9.40 -1.19
C ALA A 165 -9.08 -8.42 -2.33
N PHE A 166 -10.20 -7.69 -2.31
CA PHE A 166 -10.55 -6.65 -3.27
C PHE A 166 -10.30 -5.23 -2.75
N SER A 167 -9.94 -5.06 -1.47
CA SER A 167 -9.71 -3.76 -0.83
C SER A 167 -8.31 -3.20 -1.11
N VAL A 168 -7.91 -3.16 -2.38
CA VAL A 168 -6.56 -2.74 -2.79
C VAL A 168 -6.69 -1.46 -3.63
N GLU A 169 -6.42 -0.29 -3.04
CA GLU A 169 -6.63 1.01 -3.72
C GLU A 169 -5.50 1.33 -4.72
N PRO A 170 -5.75 1.68 -6.00
CA PRO A 170 -4.75 2.29 -6.88
C PRO A 170 -4.14 3.56 -6.26
N ILE A 171 -2.89 3.95 -6.59
CA ILE A 171 -2.35 5.25 -6.16
C ILE A 171 -3.18 6.37 -6.82
N THR A 172 -4.12 6.93 -6.08
CA THR A 172 -5.06 7.95 -6.58
C THR A 172 -4.85 9.30 -5.90
N LYS A 173 -5.57 10.34 -6.34
CA LYS A 173 -5.68 11.63 -5.63
C LYS A 173 -6.02 11.44 -4.13
N GLN A 174 -6.81 10.43 -3.79
CA GLN A 174 -7.18 10.12 -2.40
C GLN A 174 -5.99 9.64 -1.56
N PHE A 175 -5.05 8.89 -2.14
CA PHE A 175 -3.80 8.53 -1.47
C PHE A 175 -3.02 9.79 -1.07
N TYR A 176 -2.83 10.70 -2.03
CA TYR A 176 -2.07 11.93 -1.80
C TYR A 176 -2.76 12.85 -0.79
N GLU A 177 -4.09 12.88 -0.76
CA GLU A 177 -4.84 13.58 0.26
C GLU A 177 -4.61 12.99 1.66
N LYS A 178 -4.75 11.66 1.82
CA LYS A 178 -4.45 11.01 3.11
C LYS A 178 -2.97 11.16 3.52
N LEU A 179 -2.06 11.13 2.56
CA LEU A 179 -0.63 11.38 2.79
C LEU A 179 -0.38 12.83 3.24
N GLN A 180 -1.11 13.80 2.70
CA GLN A 180 -1.08 15.18 3.15
C GLN A 180 -1.59 15.32 4.59
N TYR A 181 -2.68 14.62 4.95
CA TYR A 181 -3.19 14.64 6.32
C TYR A 181 -2.16 14.05 7.29
N TRP A 182 -1.54 12.93 6.89
CA TRP A 182 -0.43 12.34 7.65
C TRP A 182 0.75 13.30 7.79
N TYR A 183 1.12 14.02 6.73
CA TYR A 183 2.20 14.99 6.74
C TYR A 183 1.97 16.10 7.77
N PHE A 184 0.78 16.69 7.80
CA PHE A 184 0.45 17.74 8.78
C PHE A 184 0.41 17.18 10.20
N TRP A 185 -0.16 15.99 10.38
CA TRP A 185 -0.13 15.32 11.67
C TRP A 185 1.31 15.03 12.14
N ALA A 186 2.21 14.68 11.23
CA ALA A 186 3.62 14.47 11.55
C ALA A 186 4.34 15.76 11.98
N ILE A 187 4.04 16.93 11.36
CA ILE A 187 4.66 18.22 11.74
C ILE A 187 4.53 18.50 13.24
N ASP A 188 3.36 18.21 13.80
CA ASP A 188 3.05 18.47 15.21
C ASP A 188 3.65 17.44 16.17
N ASN A 189 4.18 16.32 15.65
CA ASN A 189 4.55 15.14 16.44
C ASN A 189 5.99 14.68 16.25
N VAL A 190 6.82 15.47 15.56
CA VAL A 190 8.24 15.16 15.35
C VAL A 190 9.15 16.29 15.83
N GLU A 191 10.38 15.90 16.16
CA GLU A 191 11.48 16.83 16.42
C GLU A 191 12.69 16.36 15.61
N PHE A 192 13.30 17.28 14.87
CA PHE A 192 14.60 17.06 14.23
C PHE A 192 15.72 17.74 15.03
N PRO A 193 17.00 17.50 14.73
CA PRO A 193 18.08 18.19 15.44
C PRO A 193 18.00 19.71 15.20
N ASP A 194 18.54 20.50 16.14
CA ASP A 194 18.48 21.96 16.11
C ASP A 194 18.91 22.56 14.75
N ASP A 195 19.99 22.05 14.14
CA ASP A 195 20.47 22.55 12.84
C ASP A 195 19.46 22.34 11.70
N ALA A 196 18.54 21.36 11.81
CA ALA A 196 17.44 21.20 10.87
C ALA A 196 16.29 22.14 11.18
N GLU A 197 15.95 22.33 12.46
CA GLU A 197 14.83 23.16 12.91
C GLU A 197 15.09 24.66 12.70
N GLU A 198 16.35 25.09 12.73
CA GLU A 198 16.78 26.48 12.49
C GLU A 198 16.73 26.87 10.99
N GLU A 199 16.77 25.89 10.08
CA GLU A 199 16.65 26.17 8.65
C GLU A 199 15.20 26.56 8.30
N PRO A 200 14.98 27.51 7.38
CA PRO A 200 13.63 27.91 6.99
C PRO A 200 12.81 26.71 6.48
N ASN A 201 11.71 26.39 7.16
CA ASN A 201 10.87 25.20 6.93
C ASN A 201 11.65 23.87 7.01
N GLY A 202 12.71 23.81 7.81
CA GLY A 202 13.61 22.66 7.81
C GLY A 202 12.96 21.38 8.33
N ARG A 203 12.02 21.49 9.29
CA ARG A 203 11.17 20.37 9.73
C ARG A 203 10.32 19.82 8.59
N GLU A 204 9.60 20.70 7.89
CA GLU A 204 8.76 20.37 6.74
C GLU A 204 9.56 19.65 5.66
N VAL A 205 10.72 20.20 5.31
CA VAL A 205 11.64 19.61 4.32
C VAL A 205 12.14 18.24 4.78
N ALA A 206 12.45 18.07 6.07
CA ALA A 206 12.89 16.79 6.61
C ALA A 206 11.78 15.71 6.55
N ILE A 207 10.53 16.08 6.83
CA ILE A 207 9.37 15.18 6.70
C ILE A 207 9.12 14.83 5.23
N ILE A 208 9.15 15.80 4.31
CA ILE A 208 9.02 15.54 2.86
C ILE A 208 10.09 14.57 2.39
N ARG A 209 11.34 14.73 2.86
CA ARG A 209 12.44 13.84 2.54
C ARG A 209 12.23 12.44 3.12
N LEU A 210 11.72 12.33 4.34
CA LEU A 210 11.32 11.05 4.95
C LEU A 210 10.25 10.35 4.10
N ILE A 211 9.16 11.05 3.75
CA ILE A 211 8.10 10.52 2.89
C ILE A 211 8.69 10.03 1.56
N THR A 212 9.50 10.86 0.89
CA THR A 212 10.08 10.52 -0.42
C THR A 212 11.00 9.29 -0.34
N ARG A 213 11.87 9.22 0.68
CA ARG A 213 12.73 8.05 0.93
C ARG A 213 11.91 6.79 1.22
N LEU A 214 10.86 6.91 2.02
CA LEU A 214 10.00 5.79 2.38
C LEU A 214 9.17 5.30 1.18
N MET A 215 8.63 6.20 0.37
CA MET A 215 7.92 5.87 -0.87
C MET A 215 8.82 5.08 -1.83
N PHE A 216 10.07 5.50 -1.99
CA PHE A 216 11.04 4.78 -2.83
C PHE A 216 11.37 3.40 -2.26
N ILE A 217 11.60 3.29 -0.95
CA ILE A 217 11.83 2.00 -0.29
C ILE A 217 10.61 1.09 -0.35
N TRP A 218 9.40 1.65 -0.26
CA TRP A 218 8.16 0.91 -0.41
C TRP A 218 8.07 0.26 -1.79
N PHE A 219 8.39 1.02 -2.83
CA PHE A 219 8.48 0.50 -4.18
C PHE A 219 9.51 -0.63 -4.30
N MET A 220 10.69 -0.49 -3.68
CA MET A 220 11.69 -1.57 -3.64
C MET A 220 11.18 -2.81 -2.88
N LYS A 221 10.40 -2.64 -1.80
CA LYS A 221 9.73 -3.73 -1.08
C LYS A 221 8.72 -4.45 -1.98
N VAL A 222 7.89 -3.72 -2.73
CA VAL A 222 6.94 -4.30 -3.69
C VAL A 222 7.65 -5.06 -4.80
N ARG A 223 8.83 -4.60 -5.22
CA ARG A 223 9.70 -5.31 -6.18
C ARG A 223 10.43 -6.52 -5.58
N GLY A 224 10.28 -6.80 -4.28
CA GLY A 224 10.93 -7.91 -3.59
C GLY A 224 12.42 -7.68 -3.28
N LEU A 225 12.91 -6.43 -3.43
CA LEU A 225 14.31 -6.07 -3.18
C LEU A 225 14.60 -5.79 -1.71
N ILE A 226 13.56 -5.42 -0.94
CA ILE A 226 13.63 -5.19 0.50
C ILE A 226 12.68 -6.17 1.20
N PRO A 227 13.11 -6.86 2.27
CA PRO A 227 12.25 -7.79 3.00
C PRO A 227 10.99 -7.12 3.54
N GLY A 228 9.82 -7.64 3.19
CA GLY A 228 8.53 -7.10 3.63
C GLY A 228 8.36 -7.04 5.15
N LYS A 229 8.98 -7.97 5.88
CA LYS A 229 8.97 -8.03 7.36
C LYS A 229 9.53 -6.80 8.07
N LEU A 230 10.25 -5.93 7.36
CA LEU A 230 10.73 -4.65 7.90
C LEU A 230 9.64 -3.58 7.94
N PHE A 231 8.48 -3.83 7.34
CA PHE A 231 7.33 -2.93 7.27
C PHE A 231 6.05 -3.63 7.74
N ASP A 232 6.20 -4.67 8.53
CA ASP A 232 5.12 -5.42 9.15
C ASP A 232 5.19 -5.17 10.65
N GLU A 233 4.09 -4.75 11.26
CA GLU A 233 4.06 -4.31 12.65
C GLU A 233 4.46 -5.44 13.60
N GLU A 234 3.84 -6.61 13.46
CA GLU A 234 4.08 -7.78 14.31
C GLU A 234 5.54 -8.21 14.20
N LYS A 235 6.05 -8.39 12.97
CA LYS A 235 7.42 -8.84 12.74
C LYS A 235 8.45 -7.80 13.17
N THR A 236 8.16 -6.51 13.04
CA THR A 236 9.06 -5.46 13.49
C THR A 236 9.10 -5.38 15.02
N SER A 237 7.97 -5.60 15.69
CA SER A 237 7.90 -5.71 17.15
C SER A 237 8.71 -6.90 17.68
N GLU A 238 8.80 -8.00 16.93
CA GLU A 238 9.64 -9.16 17.26
C GLU A 238 11.15 -8.86 17.12
N ILE A 239 11.54 -7.90 16.27
CA ILE A 239 12.94 -7.53 15.99
C ILE A 239 13.46 -6.47 16.98
N LEU A 240 12.63 -5.50 17.36
CA LEU A 240 13.02 -4.36 18.19
C LEU A 240 12.73 -4.60 19.68
N LYS A 241 13.56 -4.04 20.55
CA LYS A 241 13.42 -4.19 22.02
C LYS A 241 12.22 -3.45 22.59
N ASP A 242 11.93 -2.28 22.02
CA ASP A 242 10.83 -1.42 22.43
C ASP A 242 10.14 -0.95 21.16
N PHE A 243 8.84 -1.19 21.09
CA PHE A 243 7.99 -0.82 19.97
C PHE A 243 6.81 0.03 20.43
N SER A 244 6.92 0.63 21.62
CA SER A 244 5.84 1.45 22.18
C SER A 244 5.57 2.67 21.28
N PRO A 245 4.31 3.15 21.20
CA PRO A 245 3.87 4.20 20.28
C PRO A 245 4.75 5.47 20.27
N ASP A 246 5.13 5.95 21.46
CA ASP A 246 5.80 7.25 21.62
C ASP A 246 7.33 7.19 21.43
N HIS A 247 7.90 6.00 21.23
CA HIS A 247 9.34 5.84 21.02
C HIS A 247 9.71 5.94 19.54
N SER A 248 10.93 6.36 19.23
CA SER A 248 11.43 6.47 17.84
C SER A 248 12.26 5.28 17.38
N THR A 249 12.02 4.10 17.95
CA THR A 249 12.86 2.92 17.74
C THR A 249 12.79 2.42 16.31
N TYR A 250 11.62 2.43 15.67
CA TYR A 250 11.48 2.02 14.28
C TYR A 250 12.25 2.94 13.33
N TYR A 251 12.04 4.25 13.46
CA TYR A 251 12.75 5.22 12.62
C TYR A 251 14.27 5.12 12.77
N LYS A 252 14.78 5.10 14.01
CA LYS A 252 16.22 5.04 14.29
C LYS A 252 16.83 3.71 13.85
N ALA A 253 16.26 2.59 14.28
CA ALA A 253 16.86 1.27 14.08
C ALA A 253 16.64 0.74 12.66
N ILE A 254 15.47 0.94 12.06
CA ILE A 254 15.14 0.39 10.74
C ILE A 254 15.35 1.43 9.65
N LEU A 255 14.62 2.55 9.68
CA LEU A 255 14.58 3.48 8.56
C LEU A 255 15.92 4.22 8.34
N GLN A 256 16.53 4.79 9.37
CA GLN A 256 17.83 5.46 9.21
C GLN A 256 18.93 4.49 8.74
N ASN A 257 18.95 3.24 9.22
CA ASN A 257 19.90 2.24 8.75
C ASN A 257 19.61 1.78 7.31
N LEU A 258 18.35 1.74 6.87
CA LEU A 258 17.99 1.51 5.46
C LEU A 258 18.47 2.65 4.58
N PHE A 259 18.13 3.89 4.92
CA PHE A 259 18.49 5.09 4.18
C PHE A 259 20.01 5.21 4.07
N PHE A 260 20.70 5.38 5.20
CA PHE A 260 22.06 5.90 5.19
C PHE A 260 23.15 4.82 5.13
N ALA A 261 22.92 3.67 5.76
CA ALA A 261 23.94 2.63 5.90
C ALA A 261 23.71 1.39 5.02
N THR A 262 22.51 1.22 4.44
CA THR A 262 22.21 0.08 3.56
C THR A 262 22.23 0.49 2.10
N LEU A 263 21.33 1.39 1.69
CA LEU A 263 21.18 1.76 0.28
C LEU A 263 22.38 2.54 -0.26
N ASN A 264 23.09 3.25 0.60
CA ASN A 264 24.32 3.97 0.28
C ASN A 264 25.63 3.22 0.54
N THR A 265 25.58 1.92 0.86
CA THR A 265 26.79 1.14 1.10
C THR A 265 26.75 -0.19 0.35
N LYS A 266 27.82 -0.50 -0.39
CA LYS A 266 27.95 -1.78 -1.11
C LYS A 266 27.85 -2.94 -0.12
N GLN A 267 27.18 -4.02 -0.53
CA GLN A 267 26.87 -5.17 0.34
C GLN A 267 28.09 -5.70 1.11
N LYS A 268 29.25 -5.81 0.44
CA LYS A 268 30.51 -6.30 1.02
C LYS A 268 31.19 -5.35 2.02
N GLU A 269 30.82 -4.08 2.01
CA GLU A 269 31.40 -3.01 2.86
C GLU A 269 30.54 -2.72 4.10
N ARG A 270 29.31 -3.25 4.13
CA ARG A 270 28.36 -3.06 5.24
C ARG A 270 28.90 -3.68 6.51
N LYS A 271 28.95 -2.85 7.56
CA LYS A 271 29.45 -3.24 8.88
C LYS A 271 28.77 -2.41 9.96
N PHE A 272 28.88 -2.89 11.19
CA PHE A 272 28.55 -2.09 12.35
C PHE A 272 29.55 -0.99 12.58
N ARG A 273 29.04 0.12 13.11
CA ARG A 273 29.84 1.11 13.79
C ARG A 273 30.67 0.41 14.87
N SER A 274 31.97 0.68 14.88
CA SER A 274 32.90 0.16 15.89
C SER A 274 32.44 0.50 17.30
N GLU A 275 32.56 -0.47 18.21
CA GLU A 275 32.36 -0.23 19.65
C GLU A 275 33.62 0.33 20.31
N LYS A 276 34.77 0.30 19.63
CA LYS A 276 36.04 0.80 20.18
C LYS A 276 35.92 2.29 20.57
N ARG A 277 36.56 2.63 21.68
CA ARG A 277 36.73 4.00 22.17
C ARG A 277 38.23 4.20 22.38
N GLY A 278 38.84 5.02 21.53
CA GLY A 278 40.23 5.42 21.64
C GLY A 278 40.44 6.54 22.66
N ALA A 279 41.60 7.19 22.60
CA ALA A 279 41.93 8.31 23.47
C ALA A 279 40.82 9.38 23.46
N LYS A 280 40.49 9.91 24.64
CA LYS A 280 39.41 10.90 24.86
C LYS A 280 38.03 10.44 24.37
N GLY A 281 37.78 9.13 24.31
CA GLY A 281 36.49 8.57 23.90
C GLY A 281 36.24 8.59 22.38
N TYR A 282 37.26 8.89 21.58
CA TYR A 282 37.13 8.94 20.12
C TYR A 282 36.67 7.60 19.55
N ASN A 283 35.74 7.64 18.61
CA ASN A 283 35.29 6.47 17.88
C ASN A 283 35.78 6.56 16.42
N PRO A 284 36.37 5.49 15.85
CA PRO A 284 36.91 5.54 14.49
C PRO A 284 35.84 5.75 13.40
N ASP A 285 34.58 5.44 13.69
CA ASP A 285 33.45 5.66 12.78
C ASP A 285 32.67 6.95 13.12
N PHE A 286 33.26 7.88 13.87
CA PHE A 286 32.63 9.17 14.15
C PHE A 286 32.44 9.98 12.85
N GLY A 287 31.17 10.29 12.53
CA GLY A 287 30.77 10.96 11.28
C GLY A 287 30.75 10.04 10.05
N ASN A 288 30.91 8.73 10.22
CA ASN A 288 30.78 7.77 9.12
C ASN A 288 29.33 7.33 8.98
N HIS A 289 28.60 7.86 7.98
CA HIS A 289 27.18 7.54 7.74
C HIS A 289 26.97 6.18 7.06
N ASN A 290 28.04 5.53 6.59
CA ASN A 290 27.97 4.26 5.86
C ASN A 290 28.11 3.02 6.77
N VAL A 291 27.85 3.16 8.07
CA VAL A 291 27.93 2.04 9.02
C VAL A 291 26.70 1.97 9.91
N TYR A 292 26.27 0.75 10.20
CA TYR A 292 25.06 0.49 10.97
C TYR A 292 25.16 1.02 12.41
N ARG A 293 24.06 1.57 12.89
CA ARG A 293 23.90 2.11 14.25
C ARG A 293 22.76 1.42 14.99
N TYR A 294 22.63 1.77 16.27
CA TYR A 294 21.51 1.36 17.11
C TYR A 294 21.43 -0.14 17.40
N HIS A 295 22.56 -0.86 17.47
CA HIS A 295 22.63 -2.26 17.91
C HIS A 295 21.82 -2.47 19.21
N ASN A 296 21.92 -1.53 20.14
CA ASN A 296 21.24 -1.59 21.43
C ASN A 296 19.70 -1.60 21.33
N LEU A 297 19.10 -1.20 20.20
CA LEU A 297 17.65 -1.20 19.97
C LEU A 297 17.12 -2.53 19.40
N PHE A 298 18.01 -3.43 18.93
CA PHE A 298 17.63 -4.75 18.42
C PHE A 298 17.61 -5.81 19.53
N LYS A 299 16.63 -6.72 19.48
CA LYS A 299 16.55 -7.87 20.40
C LYS A 299 17.70 -8.84 20.20
N ASP A 300 18.05 -9.13 18.94
CA ASP A 300 19.23 -9.91 18.57
C ASP A 300 20.11 -9.15 17.55
N ASN A 301 21.32 -8.82 17.97
CA ASN A 301 22.32 -8.11 17.17
C ASN A 301 22.78 -8.90 15.93
N LYS A 302 22.60 -10.24 15.92
CA LYS A 302 22.97 -11.08 14.78
C LYS A 302 21.97 -10.99 13.63
N LEU A 303 20.71 -10.61 13.90
CA LEU A 303 19.66 -10.52 12.88
C LEU A 303 20.02 -9.55 11.76
N LEU A 304 20.77 -8.49 12.05
CA LEU A 304 21.09 -7.43 11.12
C LEU A 304 21.91 -7.88 9.90
N ASN A 305 22.80 -8.87 10.08
CA ASN A 305 23.54 -9.48 8.99
C ASN A 305 22.63 -10.27 8.04
N THR A 306 21.39 -10.57 8.44
CA THR A 306 20.38 -11.24 7.60
C THR A 306 19.31 -10.27 7.10
N LEU A 307 18.98 -9.22 7.88
CA LEU A 307 17.92 -8.26 7.58
C LEU A 307 18.29 -7.35 6.41
N PHE A 308 19.50 -6.78 6.42
CA PHE A 308 19.89 -5.75 5.46
C PHE A 308 20.87 -6.24 4.39
N SER A 309 21.54 -7.38 4.59
CA SER A 309 22.68 -7.79 3.73
C SER A 309 22.32 -8.03 2.27
N LYS A 310 21.14 -8.60 1.99
CA LYS A 310 20.69 -8.93 0.62
C LYS A 310 20.08 -7.74 -0.13
N ILE A 311 19.79 -6.64 0.56
CA ILE A 311 19.21 -5.43 -0.04
C ILE A 311 20.22 -4.85 -1.04
N PRO A 312 19.84 -4.49 -2.27
CA PRO A 312 20.77 -3.94 -3.26
C PRO A 312 21.38 -2.60 -2.81
N PHE A 313 22.51 -2.24 -3.42
CA PHE A 313 23.10 -0.92 -3.29
C PHE A 313 22.49 0.00 -4.35
N LEU A 314 22.15 1.23 -3.96
CA LEU A 314 21.49 2.22 -4.79
C LEU A 314 22.10 3.59 -4.45
N ASN A 315 23.29 3.86 -5.00
CA ASN A 315 24.10 5.06 -4.79
C ASN A 315 23.39 6.35 -5.25
N GLY A 316 22.30 6.73 -4.60
CA GLY A 316 21.45 7.83 -4.99
C GLY A 316 21.46 8.93 -3.95
N GLY A 317 21.56 10.19 -4.39
CA GLY A 317 21.51 11.36 -3.51
C GLY A 317 20.26 11.42 -2.61
N LEU A 318 19.16 10.75 -2.99
CA LEU A 318 17.96 10.62 -2.16
C LEU A 318 18.25 10.04 -0.76
N PHE A 319 19.21 9.11 -0.67
CA PHE A 319 19.55 8.42 0.56
C PHE A 319 20.79 8.98 1.24
N GLU A 320 21.42 10.02 0.69
CA GLU A 320 22.56 10.70 1.30
C GLU A 320 22.15 11.31 2.64
N CYS A 321 23.00 11.11 3.65
CA CYS A 321 22.82 11.69 4.98
C CYS A 321 23.35 13.12 4.95
N LEU A 322 22.49 14.08 5.31
CA LEU A 322 22.83 15.51 5.29
C LEU A 322 23.54 15.99 6.55
N ASP A 323 23.84 15.09 7.49
CA ASP A 323 24.76 15.42 8.58
C ASP A 323 26.12 15.75 7.98
N TYR A 324 26.67 16.92 8.31
CA TYR A 324 27.94 17.38 7.73
C TYR A 324 29.06 17.40 8.77
N LYS A 325 30.26 17.10 8.28
CA LYS A 325 31.52 17.29 8.98
C LYS A 325 32.47 18.05 8.06
N PRO A 326 33.12 19.14 8.50
CA PRO A 326 34.08 19.83 7.66
C PRO A 326 35.23 18.90 7.24
N THR A 327 35.44 18.79 5.94
CA THR A 327 36.71 18.34 5.35
C THR A 327 37.52 19.58 4.95
N GLY A 328 38.14 20.26 5.92
CA GLY A 328 38.91 21.48 5.66
C GLY A 328 39.44 22.18 6.91
N LYS A 329 40.28 23.20 6.70
CA LYS A 329 40.82 24.10 7.74
C LYS A 329 39.81 25.18 8.18
N GLU A 330 38.68 25.30 7.52
CA GLU A 330 37.62 26.23 7.89
C GLU A 330 36.77 25.64 9.03
N LYS A 331 36.63 26.42 10.09
CA LYS A 331 36.02 26.07 11.37
C LYS A 331 34.50 26.24 11.35
N ASP A 332 33.83 25.88 10.26
CA ASP A 332 32.36 25.89 10.27
C ASP A 332 31.83 24.64 10.96
N GLU A 333 30.85 24.85 11.83
CA GLU A 333 30.39 23.93 12.85
C GLU A 333 29.80 22.64 12.24
N LYS A 334 29.89 21.54 12.99
CA LYS A 334 29.27 20.27 12.59
C LYS A 334 27.76 20.47 12.55
N LYS A 335 27.12 20.24 11.41
CA LYS A 335 25.66 20.30 11.26
C LYS A 335 25.05 18.90 11.33
N TYR A 336 23.93 18.77 12.03
CA TYR A 336 23.12 17.56 12.11
C TYR A 336 21.73 17.84 11.54
N ILE A 337 21.42 17.29 10.38
CA ILE A 337 20.12 17.50 9.73
C ILE A 337 19.25 16.24 9.83
N ASP A 338 19.83 15.09 9.44
CA ASP A 338 19.14 13.79 9.53
C ASP A 338 19.35 13.12 10.90
N GLY A 339 20.37 13.56 11.66
CA GLY A 339 20.68 13.10 13.01
C GLY A 339 21.03 11.62 13.07
N PHE A 340 21.77 11.11 12.09
CA PHE A 340 22.25 9.72 12.04
C PHE A 340 23.54 9.56 12.86
N THR A 341 23.40 9.77 14.17
CA THR A 341 24.51 9.87 15.11
C THR A 341 24.26 9.10 16.41
N ALA A 342 25.33 8.70 17.10
CA ALA A 342 25.22 8.07 18.42
C ALA A 342 25.05 9.11 19.55
N THR A 343 25.20 10.39 19.24
CA THR A 343 25.05 11.49 20.21
C THR A 343 23.57 11.79 20.41
N LYS A 344 23.01 11.40 21.55
CA LYS A 344 21.56 11.48 21.84
C LYS A 344 20.94 12.86 21.56
N LYS A 345 21.63 13.94 21.92
CA LYS A 345 21.13 15.32 21.74
C LYS A 345 20.97 15.77 20.28
N HIS A 346 21.49 15.02 19.31
CA HIS A 346 21.41 15.33 17.88
C HIS A 346 20.62 14.25 17.13
N GLN A 347 19.84 13.43 17.82
CA GLN A 347 18.99 12.41 17.20
C GLN A 347 17.57 12.96 17.08
N PRO A 348 16.88 12.70 15.97
CA PRO A 348 15.48 13.10 15.83
C PRO A 348 14.57 12.25 16.73
N THR A 349 13.40 12.80 17.03
CA THR A 349 12.27 12.14 17.68
C THR A 349 11.17 11.99 16.65
N ILE A 350 10.95 10.76 16.17
CA ILE A 350 9.87 10.41 15.23
C ILE A 350 9.16 9.18 15.79
N PRO A 351 8.01 9.36 16.47
CA PRO A 351 7.30 8.27 17.16
C PRO A 351 6.89 7.12 16.26
N ASN A 352 6.82 5.91 16.84
CA ASN A 352 6.39 4.69 16.15
C ASN A 352 4.93 4.77 15.70
N PHE A 353 4.06 5.48 16.44
CA PHE A 353 2.64 5.62 16.06
C PHE A 353 2.47 6.30 14.70
N LEU A 354 3.37 7.20 14.31
CA LEU A 354 3.33 7.82 12.99
C LEU A 354 3.50 6.79 11.86
N PHE A 355 4.02 5.60 12.15
CA PHE A 355 4.21 4.54 11.17
C PHE A 355 3.13 3.45 11.26
N PHE A 356 2.65 3.13 12.47
CA PHE A 356 1.84 1.93 12.71
C PHE A 356 0.50 2.17 13.43
N SER A 357 0.10 3.42 13.72
CA SER A 357 -1.19 3.62 14.39
C SER A 357 -2.36 3.14 13.51
N GLU A 358 -3.38 2.64 14.18
CA GLU A 358 -4.72 2.54 13.61
C GLU A 358 -5.27 3.91 13.19
N ILE A 359 -6.40 3.90 12.49
CA ILE A 359 -7.11 5.12 12.10
C ILE A 359 -7.54 5.88 13.36
N GLN A 360 -7.21 7.17 13.38
CA GLN A 360 -7.59 8.10 14.43
C GLN A 360 -7.99 9.44 13.83
N LYS A 361 -8.73 10.22 14.63
CA LYS A 361 -9.21 11.55 14.26
C LYS A 361 -8.38 12.59 14.97
N VAL A 362 -7.68 13.41 14.20
CA VAL A 362 -6.80 14.47 14.72
C VAL A 362 -7.27 15.83 14.22
N ASP A 363 -7.02 16.86 15.02
CA ASP A 363 -7.23 18.24 14.58
C ASP A 363 -5.98 18.74 13.87
N ILE A 364 -6.09 18.92 12.55
CA ILE A 364 -5.10 19.57 11.69
C ILE A 364 -5.77 20.71 10.91
N SER A 365 -6.88 21.26 11.42
CA SER A 365 -7.73 22.21 10.71
C SER A 365 -7.01 23.52 10.39
N SER A 366 -6.04 23.89 11.23
CA SER A 366 -5.16 25.06 11.09
C SER A 366 -4.42 25.07 9.75
N PHE A 367 -3.94 23.92 9.28
CA PHE A 367 -3.23 23.79 8.00
C PHE A 367 -4.14 23.99 6.78
N PHE A 368 -5.45 23.90 6.96
CA PHE A 368 -6.45 24.07 5.91
C PHE A 368 -7.20 25.40 6.00
N GLY A 369 -6.88 26.26 6.97
CA GLY A 369 -7.64 27.49 7.22
C GLY A 369 -9.09 27.21 7.66
N THR A 370 -9.32 26.06 8.29
CA THR A 370 -10.63 25.64 8.82
C THR A 370 -10.57 25.56 10.34
N THR A 371 -11.74 25.53 11.00
CA THR A 371 -11.85 25.43 12.46
C THR A 371 -12.69 24.23 12.87
N ASP A 372 -12.34 23.61 14.00
CA ASP A 372 -13.08 22.53 14.67
C ASP A 372 -13.37 21.30 13.78
N LYS A 373 -12.50 21.04 12.80
CA LYS A 373 -12.63 19.91 11.88
C LYS A 373 -11.59 18.84 12.19
N LEU A 374 -12.07 17.64 12.46
CA LEU A 374 -11.22 16.46 12.63
C LEU A 374 -10.99 15.77 11.28
N TYR A 375 -9.75 15.32 11.08
CA TYR A 375 -9.30 14.61 9.89
C TYR A 375 -8.86 13.20 10.28
N GLU A 376 -9.17 12.23 9.43
CA GLU A 376 -8.76 10.85 9.64
C GLU A 376 -7.32 10.65 9.18
N VAL A 377 -6.48 10.19 10.09
CA VAL A 377 -5.07 9.84 9.86
C VAL A 377 -4.81 8.42 10.39
N GLN A 378 -3.79 7.77 9.85
CA GLN A 378 -3.32 6.45 10.28
C GLN A 378 -1.80 6.37 10.10
N GLY A 379 -1.15 5.36 10.66
CA GLY A 379 0.28 5.14 10.49
C GLY A 379 0.68 5.07 9.01
N LEU A 380 1.83 5.67 8.64
CA LEU A 380 2.26 5.76 7.25
C LEU A 380 2.47 4.38 6.60
N ILE A 381 2.94 3.38 7.37
CA ILE A 381 3.08 2.01 6.85
C ILE A 381 1.71 1.38 6.60
N ASN A 382 0.73 1.63 7.48
CA ASN A 382 -0.65 1.18 7.30
C ASN A 382 -1.28 1.87 6.08
N LEU A 383 -1.05 3.17 5.92
CA LEU A 383 -1.44 3.91 4.72
C LEU A 383 -0.81 3.30 3.47
N LEU A 384 0.50 3.07 3.43
CA LEU A 384 1.15 2.48 2.25
C LEU A 384 0.67 1.05 1.96
N ASN A 385 0.28 0.28 2.98
CA ASN A 385 -0.29 -1.07 2.81
C ASN A 385 -1.69 -1.04 2.19
N SER A 386 -2.48 0.01 2.38
CA SER A 386 -3.82 0.09 1.80
C SER A 386 -3.84 0.42 0.31
N TYR A 387 -2.68 0.66 -0.33
CA TYR A 387 -2.59 1.03 -1.75
C TYR A 387 -1.67 0.11 -2.56
N ASN A 388 -1.99 -0.01 -3.85
CA ASN A 388 -1.26 -0.79 -4.84
C ASN A 388 -0.19 0.08 -5.53
N PHE A 389 1.08 -0.23 -5.30
CA PHE A 389 2.21 0.50 -5.90
C PHE A 389 2.76 -0.19 -7.16
N THR A 390 1.92 -0.87 -7.93
CA THR A 390 2.36 -1.50 -9.18
C THR A 390 2.65 -0.47 -10.26
N ILE A 391 3.76 -0.67 -10.99
CA ILE A 391 4.22 0.20 -12.10
C ILE A 391 3.20 0.25 -13.23
N ASP A 392 2.37 -0.79 -13.34
CA ASP A 392 1.40 -0.99 -14.42
C ASP A 392 0.27 0.05 -14.44
N GLU A 393 0.24 1.01 -13.50
CA GLU A 393 -0.81 2.03 -13.35
C GLU A 393 -0.36 3.49 -13.59
N ASN A 394 0.93 3.76 -13.79
CA ASN A 394 1.42 5.12 -14.08
C ASN A 394 1.83 5.27 -15.55
N GLU A 395 0.85 5.33 -16.45
CA GLU A 395 1.02 5.91 -17.80
C GLU A 395 0.37 7.30 -17.85
N PRO A 396 0.98 8.29 -18.55
CA PRO A 396 0.79 9.73 -18.33
C PRO A 396 -0.62 10.31 -18.59
N ASP A 397 -1.53 9.55 -19.17
CA ASP A 397 -2.86 10.04 -19.58
C ASP A 397 -3.91 10.03 -18.44
N ASP A 398 -3.52 10.38 -17.20
CA ASP A 398 -4.40 10.49 -16.03
C ASP A 398 -5.20 11.82 -15.96
N ILE A 399 -5.37 12.51 -17.09
CA ILE A 399 -6.17 13.74 -17.16
C ILE A 399 -7.15 13.61 -18.33
N GLU A 400 -8.32 13.03 -18.07
CA GLU A 400 -9.62 13.49 -18.61
C GLU A 400 -10.80 12.94 -17.81
#